data_AF-A0A8D0ERC9-F1
#
_entry.id   AF-A0A8D0ERC9-F1
#
_cell.length_a   1.000
_cell.length_b   1.000
_cell.length_c   1.000
_cell.angle_alpha   90.00
_cell.angle_beta   90.00
_cell.angle_gamma   90.00
#
_symmetry.space_group_name_H-M   'P 1'
#
loop_
_entity.id
_entity.type
_entity.pdbx_description
1 polymer ?
#
loop_
_entity_poly.entity_id
_entity_poly.type
_entity_poly.pdbx_seq_one_letter_code
_entity_poly.pdbx_strand_id
1 'polypeptide(L)'
;VHVFLCHHFWIHFALLQAVLFNMIVEVPRWTNAKMEIATEEPLNPIKQDIKKGKLRYVANIFPHKGYIWNYGALPQTWEDPNHTDNITGCCGDNDPIDVCEIGSKIRSSGEIVQVKVLGVLALVDEGETDWKIIAISVDDPELLCNSAYLPTQIM
;
A
#
# COMPACT_ATOMS: atom_id res chain seq x y z
N VAL A 1 -47.56 17.72 -3.72
CA VAL A 1 -46.17 18.18 -3.91
C VAL A 1 -45.56 18.32 -2.52
N HIS A 2 -44.81 17.32 -2.08
CA HIS A 2 -44.04 17.38 -0.84
C HIS A 2 -42.64 16.91 -1.21
N VAL A 3 -41.72 17.88 -1.20
CA VAL A 3 -40.28 17.67 -1.39
C VAL A 3 -39.73 17.33 -0.01
N PHE A 4 -39.24 16.12 0.19
CA PHE A 4 -38.40 15.80 1.35
C PHE A 4 -36.95 15.81 0.89
N LEU A 5 -36.21 16.82 1.38
CA LEU A 5 -34.78 16.97 1.16
C LEU A 5 -33.98 15.91 1.94
N CYS A 6 -32.90 15.50 1.29
CA CYS A 6 -31.79 14.70 1.77
C CYS A 6 -31.11 15.32 3.00
N HIS A 7 -30.61 14.44 3.89
CA HIS A 7 -29.26 14.41 4.47
C HIS A 7 -29.33 13.89 5.92
N HIS A 8 -28.59 12.80 6.16
CA HIS A 8 -27.82 12.47 7.38
C HIS A 8 -27.71 10.95 7.55
N PHE A 9 -26.76 10.34 6.84
CA PHE A 9 -26.16 9.07 7.24
C PHE A 9 -24.82 9.40 7.91
N TRP A 10 -24.85 9.62 9.22
CA TRP A 10 -23.65 9.77 10.03
C TRP A 10 -23.11 8.36 10.32
N ILE A 11 -22.06 7.95 9.61
CA ILE A 11 -21.32 6.74 9.98
C ILE A 11 -20.52 7.07 11.24
N HIS A 12 -21.05 6.68 12.41
CA HIS A 12 -20.27 6.59 13.64
C HIS A 12 -19.27 5.44 13.51
N PHE A 13 -18.03 5.73 13.14
CA PHE A 13 -16.90 4.82 13.39
C PHE A 13 -16.16 5.27 14.65
N ALA A 14 -16.76 4.99 15.79
CA ALA A 14 -16.05 4.92 17.06
C ALA A 14 -16.39 3.58 17.70
N LEU A 15 -15.36 2.85 18.16
CA LEU A 15 -15.41 1.64 19.02
C LEU A 15 -15.28 0.25 18.38
N LEU A 16 -14.44 0.08 17.36
CA LEU A 16 -13.70 -1.17 17.19
C LEU A 16 -12.21 -0.85 17.31
N GLN A 17 -11.49 -1.61 18.14
CA GLN A 17 -10.03 -1.53 18.22
C GLN A 17 -9.49 -1.58 16.78
N ALA A 18 -8.80 -0.52 16.35
CA ALA A 18 -8.25 -0.48 15.01
C ALA A 18 -7.24 -1.64 14.90
N VAL A 19 -7.48 -2.56 13.97
CA VAL A 19 -6.52 -3.61 13.65
C VAL A 19 -5.32 -2.93 13.01
N LEU A 20 -4.15 -3.13 13.61
CA LEU A 20 -2.89 -2.58 13.14
C LEU A 20 -2.08 -3.68 12.47
N PHE A 21 -1.35 -3.29 11.44
CA PHE A 21 -0.45 -4.18 10.70
C PHE A 21 0.97 -3.65 10.79
N ASN A 22 1.93 -4.58 10.74
CA ASN A 22 3.33 -4.24 10.48
C ASN A 22 3.51 -4.14 8.96
N MET A 23 3.95 -2.99 8.48
CA MET A 23 4.45 -2.84 7.10
C MET A 23 5.98 -2.88 7.15
N ILE A 24 6.60 -3.62 6.23
CA ILE A 24 8.04 -3.52 5.95
C ILE A 24 8.21 -2.52 4.81
N VAL A 25 8.93 -1.44 5.03
CA VAL A 25 9.19 -0.42 4.01
C VAL A 25 10.34 -0.89 3.10
N GLU A 26 10.13 -0.93 1.79
CA GLU A 26 11.13 -1.29 0.80
C GLU A 26 11.70 -0.06 0.11
N VAL A 27 10.81 0.81 -0.39
CA VAL A 27 11.18 1.98 -1.19
C VAL A 27 10.66 3.27 -0.54
N PRO A 28 11.55 4.16 -0.07
CA PRO A 28 11.17 5.48 0.42
C PRO A 28 10.49 6.33 -0.65
N ARG A 29 9.50 7.14 -0.23
CA ARG A 29 8.84 8.10 -1.12
C ARG A 29 9.84 9.02 -1.84
N TRP A 30 9.56 9.28 -3.11
CA TRP A 30 10.34 10.10 -4.07
C TRP A 30 11.71 9.54 -4.44
N THR A 31 11.94 8.24 -4.22
CA THR A 31 13.11 7.52 -4.72
C THR A 31 12.75 6.65 -5.92
N ASN A 32 13.76 6.20 -6.67
CA ASN A 32 13.57 5.48 -7.94
C ASN A 32 14.11 4.06 -7.92
N ALA A 33 14.98 3.69 -6.97
CA ALA A 33 15.53 2.35 -6.92
C ALA A 33 14.41 1.36 -6.61
N LYS A 34 14.20 0.36 -7.49
CA LYS A 34 13.23 -0.70 -7.22
C LYS A 34 13.88 -1.67 -6.22
N MET A 35 13.59 -1.46 -4.95
CA MET A 35 14.00 -2.33 -3.85
C MET A 35 12.84 -3.28 -3.56
N GLU A 36 13.14 -4.54 -3.27
CA GLU A 36 12.14 -5.57 -2.98
C GLU A 36 12.70 -6.60 -1.98
N ILE A 37 11.83 -7.23 -1.21
CA ILE A 37 12.13 -8.39 -0.38
C ILE A 37 12.53 -9.55 -1.32
N ALA A 38 13.72 -10.11 -1.12
CA ALA A 38 14.19 -11.23 -1.92
C ALA A 38 13.51 -12.55 -1.49
N THR A 39 12.37 -12.88 -2.07
CA THR A 39 11.57 -14.09 -1.73
C THR A 39 12.33 -15.41 -1.90
N GLU A 40 13.30 -15.46 -2.81
CA GLU A 40 14.12 -16.65 -3.10
C GLU A 40 15.41 -16.76 -2.24
N GLU A 41 15.79 -15.72 -1.50
CA GLU A 41 17.02 -15.72 -0.71
C GLU A 41 16.76 -16.05 0.77
N PRO A 42 17.66 -16.79 1.44
CA PRO A 42 17.53 -17.06 2.87
C PRO A 42 17.41 -15.76 3.68
N LEU A 43 16.45 -15.71 4.60
CA LEU A 43 16.12 -14.55 5.44
C LEU A 43 15.54 -13.34 4.67
N ASN A 44 15.30 -13.48 3.37
CA ASN A 44 14.60 -12.52 2.53
C ASN A 44 15.07 -11.06 2.69
N PRO A 45 16.37 -10.76 2.48
CA PRO A 45 16.87 -9.39 2.57
C PRO A 45 16.21 -8.50 1.51
N ILE A 46 16.07 -7.21 1.81
CA ILE A 46 15.67 -6.22 0.80
C ILE A 46 16.86 -5.98 -0.13
N LYS A 47 16.66 -6.21 -1.42
CA LYS A 47 17.68 -6.02 -2.46
C LYS A 47 17.12 -5.22 -3.62
N GLN A 48 18.00 -4.62 -4.42
CA GLN A 48 17.56 -3.93 -5.63
C GLN A 48 17.32 -4.94 -6.76
N ASP A 49 16.19 -4.83 -7.44
CA ASP A 49 15.84 -5.64 -8.61
C ASP A 49 16.90 -5.43 -9.73
N ILE A 50 17.26 -6.51 -10.41
CA ILE A 50 18.22 -6.53 -11.53
C ILE A 50 17.50 -7.00 -12.79
N LYS A 51 17.31 -6.07 -13.75
CA LYS A 51 16.74 -6.37 -15.06
C LYS A 51 17.83 -6.33 -16.12
N LYS A 52 18.04 -7.44 -16.84
CA LYS A 52 19.07 -7.58 -17.90
C LYS A 52 20.49 -7.24 -17.41
N GLY A 53 20.83 -7.68 -16.20
CA GLY A 53 22.16 -7.47 -15.58
C GLY A 53 22.43 -6.04 -15.12
N LYS A 54 21.42 -5.16 -15.08
CA LYS A 54 21.53 -3.79 -14.58
C LYS A 54 20.54 -3.56 -13.44
N LEU A 55 20.96 -2.75 -12.47
CA LEU A 55 20.09 -2.27 -11.39
C LEU A 55 18.87 -1.56 -11.98
N ARG A 56 17.67 -1.94 -11.54
CA ARG A 56 16.40 -1.39 -12.02
C ARG A 56 16.03 -0.13 -11.25
N TYR A 57 15.59 0.88 -12.01
CA TYR A 57 15.04 2.11 -11.49
C TYR A 57 13.68 2.37 -12.13
N VAL A 58 12.69 2.74 -11.33
CA VAL A 58 11.38 3.21 -11.81
C VAL A 58 11.54 4.61 -12.39
N ALA A 59 10.91 4.85 -13.53
CA ALA A 59 10.96 6.12 -14.22
C ALA A 59 10.16 7.21 -13.47
N ASN A 60 10.57 8.46 -13.63
CA ASN A 60 9.71 9.59 -13.26
C ASN A 60 8.64 9.75 -14.33
N ILE A 61 7.37 9.71 -13.93
CA ILE A 61 6.22 9.92 -14.82
C ILE A 61 5.62 11.28 -14.44
N PHE A 62 5.78 12.28 -15.31
CA PHE A 62 5.31 13.65 -15.03
C PHE A 62 3.81 13.67 -14.62
N PRO A 63 3.42 14.36 -13.54
CA PRO A 63 4.20 15.30 -12.72
C PRO A 63 4.96 14.68 -11.52
N HIS A 64 5.03 13.36 -11.45
CA HIS A 64 5.52 12.61 -10.30
C HIS A 64 7.02 12.31 -10.37
N LYS A 65 7.63 12.20 -9.17
CA LYS A 65 9.03 11.79 -8.98
C LYS A 65 9.07 10.44 -8.25
N GLY A 66 9.60 9.43 -8.92
CA GLY A 66 9.78 8.08 -8.37
C GLY A 66 8.49 7.50 -7.81
N TYR A 67 8.61 6.74 -6.72
CA TYR A 67 7.46 6.28 -5.95
C TYR A 67 6.82 7.46 -5.22
N ILE A 68 5.51 7.66 -5.39
CA ILE A 68 4.77 8.78 -4.77
C ILE A 68 4.28 8.48 -3.35
N TRP A 69 4.53 7.27 -2.85
CA TRP A 69 4.21 6.78 -1.51
C TRP A 69 5.47 6.17 -0.87
N ASN A 70 5.46 5.95 0.45
CA ASN A 70 6.38 4.95 0.99
C ASN A 70 5.82 3.59 0.59
N TYR A 71 6.64 2.78 -0.07
CA TYR A 71 6.22 1.52 -0.66
C TYR A 71 6.88 0.35 0.05
N GLY A 72 6.17 -0.76 0.17
CA GLY A 72 6.65 -1.96 0.81
C GLY A 72 5.57 -3.02 0.86
N ALA A 73 5.67 -3.95 1.81
CA ALA A 73 4.75 -5.10 1.87
C ALA A 73 4.29 -5.44 3.29
N LEU A 74 3.20 -6.21 3.39
CA LEU A 74 2.79 -6.86 4.63
C LEU A 74 3.51 -8.20 4.78
N PRO A 75 4.30 -8.41 5.86
CA PRO A 75 4.91 -9.70 6.11
C PRO A 75 3.86 -10.76 6.40
N GLN A 76 4.21 -12.03 6.20
CA GLN A 76 3.32 -13.18 6.40
C GLN A 76 2.07 -13.17 5.51
N THR A 77 2.19 -12.55 4.34
CA THR A 77 1.19 -12.61 3.27
C THR A 77 1.84 -13.15 2.00
N TRP A 78 1.03 -13.65 1.07
CA TRP A 78 1.50 -14.20 -0.20
C TRP A 78 0.36 -14.23 -1.21
N GLU A 79 0.58 -13.64 -2.39
CA GLU A 79 -0.30 -13.75 -3.55
C GLU A 79 -0.01 -15.08 -4.27
N ASP A 80 -0.82 -16.12 -4.00
CA ASP A 80 -0.55 -17.46 -4.51
C ASP A 80 -0.67 -17.52 -6.06
N PRO A 81 0.41 -17.83 -6.80
CA PRO A 81 0.36 -17.91 -8.26
C PRO A 81 -0.46 -19.08 -8.79
N ASN A 82 -0.89 -20.00 -7.92
CA ASN A 82 -1.78 -21.11 -8.27
C ASN A 82 -3.25 -20.83 -7.94
N HIS A 83 -3.55 -19.70 -7.30
CA HIS A 83 -4.89 -19.27 -6.95
C HIS A 83 -5.38 -18.18 -7.90
N THR A 84 -6.45 -18.45 -8.65
CA THR A 84 -7.12 -17.42 -9.45
C THR A 84 -8.06 -16.61 -8.56
N ASP A 85 -7.76 -15.32 -8.41
CA ASP A 85 -8.63 -14.40 -7.67
C ASP A 85 -9.95 -14.15 -8.42
N ASN A 86 -11.04 -14.06 -7.66
CA ASN A 86 -12.39 -13.93 -8.23
C ASN A 86 -12.69 -12.51 -8.73
N ILE A 87 -11.97 -11.48 -8.26
CA ILE A 87 -12.21 -10.07 -8.59
C ILE A 87 -11.42 -9.69 -9.84
N THR A 88 -10.14 -10.06 -9.91
CA THR A 88 -9.27 -9.77 -11.06
C THR A 88 -9.40 -10.82 -12.17
N GLY A 89 -9.74 -12.07 -11.82
CA GLY A 89 -9.71 -13.21 -12.74
C GLY A 89 -8.30 -13.71 -13.08
N CYS A 90 -7.28 -13.25 -12.35
CA CYS A 90 -5.86 -13.56 -12.57
C CYS A 90 -5.27 -14.34 -11.39
N CYS A 91 -4.16 -15.06 -11.62
CA CYS A 91 -3.39 -15.67 -10.54
C CYS A 91 -2.53 -14.63 -9.81
N GLY A 92 -2.15 -14.87 -8.55
CA GLY A 92 -1.25 -14.00 -7.80
C GLY A 92 0.14 -13.84 -8.44
N ASP A 93 0.81 -12.74 -8.14
CA ASP A 93 2.16 -12.39 -8.65
C ASP A 93 3.32 -13.09 -7.93
N ASN A 94 3.02 -13.96 -6.96
CA ASN A 94 3.99 -14.73 -6.19
C ASN A 94 4.85 -13.89 -5.22
N ASP A 95 4.37 -12.71 -4.83
CA ASP A 95 5.01 -11.86 -3.83
C ASP A 95 4.10 -11.62 -2.60
N PRO A 96 4.63 -11.06 -1.49
CA PRO A 96 3.81 -10.59 -0.39
C PRO A 96 2.92 -9.41 -0.82
N ILE A 97 1.75 -9.26 -0.18
CA ILE A 97 0.80 -8.20 -0.50
C ILE A 97 1.44 -6.81 -0.31
N ASP A 98 1.35 -5.98 -1.34
CA ASP A 98 1.94 -4.67 -1.40
C ASP A 98 1.16 -3.59 -0.63
N VAL A 99 1.90 -2.59 -0.15
CA VAL A 99 1.38 -1.48 0.66
C VAL A 99 1.91 -0.15 0.14
N CYS A 100 0.98 0.77 -0.14
CA CYS A 100 1.22 2.18 -0.33
C CYS A 100 0.89 2.92 0.98
N GLU A 101 1.92 3.33 1.72
CA GLU A 101 1.77 4.14 2.93
C GLU A 101 1.76 5.63 2.58
N ILE A 102 0.66 6.29 2.93
CA ILE A 102 0.32 7.63 2.43
C ILE A 102 0.66 8.77 3.40
N GLY A 103 1.25 8.46 4.56
CA GLY A 103 1.58 9.44 5.59
C GLY A 103 2.58 10.50 5.13
N SER A 104 2.62 11.59 5.86
CA SER A 104 3.44 12.77 5.57
C SER A 104 4.95 12.51 5.68
N LYS A 105 5.39 11.58 6.52
CA LYS A 105 6.81 11.28 6.77
C LYS A 105 7.39 10.38 5.68
N ILE A 106 8.58 10.71 5.17
CA ILE A 106 9.36 9.80 4.32
C ILE A 106 10.03 8.75 5.22
N ARG A 107 9.84 7.47 4.91
CA ARG A 107 10.37 6.32 5.68
C ARG A 107 11.70 5.84 5.13
N SER A 108 12.40 5.01 5.89
CA SER A 108 13.65 4.38 5.46
C SER A 108 13.42 2.94 4.99
N SER A 109 14.22 2.46 4.02
CA SER A 109 14.19 1.06 3.60
C SER A 109 14.57 0.14 4.77
N GLY A 110 13.82 -0.94 4.96
CA GLY A 110 13.91 -1.87 6.09
C GLY A 110 13.22 -1.40 7.37
N GLU A 111 12.62 -0.21 7.39
CA GLU A 111 11.83 0.26 8.55
C GLU A 111 10.57 -0.58 8.69
N ILE A 112 10.26 -1.00 9.93
CA ILE A 112 8.98 -1.63 10.27
C ILE A 112 8.06 -0.56 10.84
N VAL A 113 6.92 -0.34 10.17
CA VAL A 113 5.98 0.73 10.49
C VAL A 113 4.64 0.14 10.88
N GLN A 114 4.06 0.60 11.99
CA GLN A 114 2.69 0.28 12.35
C GLN A 114 1.73 1.12 11.50
N VAL A 115 0.85 0.46 10.78
CA VAL A 115 -0.09 1.10 9.85
C VAL A 115 -1.52 0.65 10.09
N LYS A 116 -2.45 1.55 9.79
CA LYS A 116 -3.87 1.26 9.67
C LYS A 116 -4.25 1.16 8.20
N VAL A 117 -4.91 0.07 7.82
CA VAL A 117 -5.44 -0.11 6.46
C VAL A 117 -6.67 0.78 6.27
N LEU A 118 -6.71 1.49 5.15
CA LEU A 118 -7.79 2.40 4.75
C LEU A 118 -8.62 1.83 3.59
N GLY A 119 -7.99 1.02 2.72
CA GLY A 119 -8.63 0.43 1.55
C GLY A 119 -7.64 -0.40 0.76
N VAL A 120 -8.05 -0.84 -0.44
CA VAL A 120 -7.25 -1.67 -1.33
C VAL A 120 -7.58 -1.33 -2.80
N LEU A 121 -6.59 -1.43 -3.68
CA LEU A 121 -6.74 -1.34 -5.13
C LEU A 121 -6.42 -2.70 -5.77
N ALA A 122 -7.28 -3.15 -6.68
CA ALA A 122 -7.04 -4.32 -7.51
C ALA A 122 -6.23 -3.91 -8.75
N LEU A 123 -4.90 -4.06 -8.72
CA LEU A 123 -4.08 -3.89 -9.92
C LEU A 123 -3.96 -5.24 -10.63
N VAL A 124 -4.01 -5.20 -11.96
CA VAL A 124 -3.61 -6.31 -12.80
C VAL A 124 -2.29 -5.91 -13.46
N ASP A 125 -1.16 -6.43 -12.97
CA ASP A 125 0.16 -6.14 -13.51
C ASP A 125 0.60 -7.27 -14.44
N GLU A 126 0.82 -6.96 -15.71
CA GLU A 126 1.22 -7.93 -16.76
C GLU A 126 0.39 -9.25 -16.83
N GLY A 127 -0.84 -9.27 -16.30
CA GLY A 127 -1.73 -10.44 -16.29
C GLY A 127 -1.82 -11.17 -14.95
N GLU A 128 -1.16 -10.66 -13.92
CA GLU A 128 -1.13 -11.17 -12.55
C GLU A 128 -1.97 -10.28 -11.61
N THR A 129 -2.54 -10.88 -10.58
CA THR A 129 -3.22 -10.18 -9.48
C THR A 129 -2.18 -9.56 -8.58
N ASP A 130 -2.27 -8.24 -8.44
CA ASP A 130 -1.32 -7.45 -7.67
C ASP A 130 -2.10 -6.47 -6.77
N TRP A 131 -2.44 -6.91 -5.55
CA TRP A 131 -3.24 -6.09 -4.63
C TRP A 131 -2.41 -4.99 -3.98
N LYS A 132 -2.82 -3.73 -4.14
CA LYS A 132 -2.17 -2.58 -3.48
C LYS A 132 -2.99 -2.10 -2.29
N ILE A 133 -2.54 -2.42 -1.08
CA ILE A 133 -3.14 -1.92 0.15
C ILE A 133 -2.84 -0.43 0.32
N ILE A 134 -3.87 0.36 0.61
CA ILE A 134 -3.71 1.76 0.98
C ILE A 134 -3.74 1.86 2.50
N ALA A 135 -2.64 2.33 3.08
CA ALA A 135 -2.48 2.41 4.52
C ALA A 135 -1.88 3.75 4.96
N ILE A 136 -2.03 4.07 6.24
CA ILE A 136 -1.43 5.26 6.85
C ILE A 136 -0.78 4.88 8.17
N SER A 137 0.40 5.44 8.45
CA SER A 137 1.09 5.18 9.70
C SER A 137 0.34 5.72 10.92
N VAL A 138 0.42 4.99 12.02
CA VAL A 138 -0.26 5.37 13.27
C VAL A 138 0.33 6.59 13.96
N ASP A 139 1.59 6.91 13.66
CA ASP A 139 2.29 8.10 14.16
C ASP A 139 2.10 9.32 13.23
N ASP A 140 1.30 9.20 12.17
CA ASP A 140 1.02 10.31 11.27
C ASP A 140 0.09 11.35 11.94
N PRO A 141 0.44 12.65 11.95
CA PRO A 141 -0.36 13.68 12.58
C PRO A 141 -1.79 13.81 12.02
N GLU A 142 -1.99 13.53 10.72
CA GLU A 142 -3.32 13.65 10.10
C GLU A 142 -4.25 12.51 10.52
N LEU A 143 -3.73 11.32 10.79
CA LEU A 143 -4.53 10.22 11.32
C LEU A 143 -5.07 10.55 12.73
N LEU A 144 -4.24 11.18 13.56
CA LEU A 144 -4.60 11.56 14.92
C LEU A 144 -5.65 12.68 14.92
N CYS A 145 -5.51 13.64 14.01
CA CYS A 145 -6.48 14.73 13.81
C CYS A 145 -7.85 14.20 13.31
N ASN A 146 -7.82 13.20 12.41
CA ASN A 146 -9.02 12.69 11.74
C ASN A 146 -9.73 11.54 12.47
N SER A 147 -9.28 11.14 13.67
CA SER A 147 -10.09 10.31 14.57
C SER A 147 -11.42 10.97 14.97
N ALA A 148 -11.56 12.29 14.72
CA ALA A 148 -12.81 13.04 14.84
C ALA A 148 -13.51 13.35 13.49
N TYR A 149 -12.82 13.30 12.35
CA TYR A 149 -13.35 13.73 11.04
C TYR A 149 -12.57 13.09 9.88
N LEU A 150 -13.16 12.15 9.14
CA LEU A 150 -12.72 11.85 7.76
C LEU A 150 -13.81 12.33 6.80
N PRO A 151 -13.73 13.56 6.25
CA PRO A 151 -14.45 13.91 5.04
C PRO A 151 -13.62 13.53 3.82
N THR A 152 -14.14 12.57 3.07
CA THR A 152 -14.01 12.39 1.61
C THR A 152 -13.27 13.50 0.85
N GLN A 153 -11.97 13.34 0.59
CA GLN A 153 -11.29 13.88 -0.59
C GLN A 153 -10.12 12.97 -0.98
N ILE A 154 -10.44 11.87 -1.64
CA ILE A 154 -9.54 11.21 -2.59
C ILE A 154 -10.38 11.00 -3.86
N MET A 155 -10.30 11.97 -4.77
CA MET A 155 -10.61 11.86 -6.20
C MET A 155 -9.72 12.85 -6.94
#